data_AF-A0A351Z4A4-F1
#
_entry.id   AF-A0A351Z4A4-F1
#
_cell.length_a   1.000
_cell.length_b   1.000
_cell.length_c   1.000
_cell.angle_alpha   90.00
_cell.angle_beta   90.00
_cell.angle_gamma   90.00
#
_symmetry.space_group_name_H-M   'P 1'
#
loop_
_entity.id
_entity.type
_entity.pdbx_description
1 polymer ?
#
loop_
_entity_poly.entity_id
_entity_poly.type
_entity_poly.pdbx_seq_one_letter_code
_entity_poly.pdbx_strand_id
1 'polypeptide(L)' 'MIIVVAIVILLQRKGSFLNLSHKPGVKPGLPAPNFTFPGLDGKMVGLADFKGKVVFVNIWAAWCPTCREEMPSMEKL' A
#
# COMPACT_ATOMS: atom_id res chain seq x y z
N MET A 1 -2.39 -3.45 38.79
CA MET A 1 -2.14 -2.44 37.73
C MET A 1 -0.66 -2.31 37.38
N ILE A 2 0.24 -2.12 38.34
CA ILE A 2 1.70 -2.00 38.08
C ILE A 2 2.35 -3.32 37.61
N ILE A 3 1.90 -4.47 38.15
CA ILE A 3 2.46 -5.80 37.79
C ILE A 3 2.16 -6.19 36.33
N VAL A 4 1.01 -5.79 35.79
CA VAL A 4 0.63 -6.07 34.39
C VAL A 4 1.54 -5.30 33.43
N VAL A 5 1.88 -4.05 33.75
CA VAL A 5 2.77 -3.20 32.96
C VAL A 5 4.19 -3.77 32.95
N ALA A 6 4.69 -4.27 34.09
CA ALA A 6 6.01 -4.88 34.18
C ALA A 6 6.13 -6.17 33.35
N ILE A 7 5.09 -7.03 33.36
CA ILE A 7 5.06 -8.26 32.56
C ILE A 7 5.05 -7.94 31.06
N VAL A 8 4.25 -6.95 30.63
CA VAL A 8 4.22 -6.50 29.23
C VAL A 8 5.58 -5.98 28.77
N ILE A 9 6.27 -5.18 29.60
CA ILE A 9 7.61 -4.65 29.29
C ILE A 9 8.66 -5.77 29.21
N LEU A 10 8.57 -6.77 30.08
CA LEU A 10 9.50 -7.92 30.08
C LEU A 10 9.28 -8.85 28.88
N LEU A 11 8.03 -9.02 28.40
CA LEU A 11 7.70 -9.81 27.22
C LEU A 11 8.11 -9.15 25.90
N GLN A 12 8.24 -7.82 25.85
CA GLN A 12 8.69 -7.09 24.65
C GLN A 12 10.22 -7.06 24.46
N ARG A 13 11.00 -7.63 25.39
CA ARG A 13 12.47 -7.46 25.40
C ARG A 13 13.26 -8.53 24.63
N LYS A 14 12.62 -9.59 24.12
CA LYS A 14 13.28 -10.57 23.24
C LYS A 14 12.32 -11.08 22.15
N GLY A 15 12.33 -10.40 21.03
CA GLY A 15 11.72 -10.91 19.81
C GLY A 15 12.33 -10.18 18.65
N SER A 16 13.38 -10.77 18.09
CA SER A 16 13.96 -10.41 16.80
C SER A 16 12.84 -10.02 15.85
N PHE A 17 12.71 -8.72 15.61
CA PHE A 17 12.01 -8.18 14.45
C PHE A 17 12.64 -8.94 13.28
N LEU A 18 11.91 -9.91 12.73
CA LEU A 18 12.27 -10.51 11.46
C LEU A 18 12.51 -9.32 10.54
N ASN A 19 13.79 -9.04 10.26
CA ASN A 19 14.19 -8.12 9.21
C ASN A 19 13.87 -8.83 7.89
N LEU A 20 12.58 -9.01 7.65
CA LEU A 20 12.03 -9.27 6.34
C LEU A 20 12.08 -7.94 5.61
N SER A 21 13.30 -7.49 5.30
CA SER A 21 13.52 -6.53 4.22
C SER A 21 13.24 -7.29 2.91
N HIS A 22 11.98 -7.69 2.73
CA HIS A 22 11.48 -8.13 1.45
C HIS A 22 11.32 -6.83 0.66
N LYS A 23 12.32 -6.51 -0.15
CA LYS A 23 12.22 -5.50 -1.20
C LYS A 23 11.79 -6.21 -2.49
N PRO A 24 10.49 -6.47 -2.73
CA PRO A 24 10.04 -6.72 -4.08
C PRO A 24 10.26 -5.41 -4.85
N GLY A 25 11.34 -5.38 -5.64
CA GLY A 25 11.82 -4.16 -6.27
C GLY A 25 11.01 -3.82 -7.50
N VAL A 26 10.01 -2.95 -7.36
CA VAL A 26 9.46 -2.20 -8.50
C VAL A 26 10.58 -1.27 -8.98
N LYS A 27 11.06 -1.48 -10.22
CA LYS A 27 12.10 -0.67 -10.84
C LYS A 27 11.58 -0.09 -12.15
N PRO A 28 11.92 1.17 -12.49
CA PRO A 28 11.60 1.72 -13.79
C PRO A 28 12.09 0.83 -14.94
N GLY A 29 11.27 0.72 -16.00
CA GLY A 29 11.57 -0.11 -17.17
C GLY A 29 11.26 -1.61 -17.00
N LEU A 30 11.01 -2.09 -15.79
CA LEU A 30 10.46 -3.43 -15.59
C LEU A 30 8.92 -3.41 -15.70
N PRO A 31 8.31 -4.51 -16.13
CA PRO A 31 6.86 -4.64 -16.07
C PRO A 31 6.34 -4.39 -14.65
N ALA A 32 5.29 -3.58 -14.54
CA ALA A 32 4.62 -3.37 -13.27
C ALA A 32 4.03 -4.71 -12.76
N PRO A 33 4.05 -4.97 -11.44
CA PRO A 33 3.42 -6.16 -10.88
C PRO A 33 1.96 -6.26 -11.26
N ASN A 34 1.52 -7.45 -11.67
CA ASN A 34 0.12 -7.66 -12.00
C ASN A 34 -0.72 -7.69 -10.71
N PHE A 35 -1.92 -7.13 -10.78
CA PHE A 35 -2.89 -7.13 -9.69
C PHE A 35 -4.30 -7.16 -10.27
N THR A 36 -5.23 -7.65 -9.45
CA THR A 36 -6.66 -7.65 -9.75
C THR A 36 -7.43 -7.40 -8.46
N PHE A 37 -8.35 -6.44 -8.48
CA PHE A 37 -9.19 -6.06 -7.34
C PHE A 37 -10.65 -5.90 -7.75
N PRO A 38 -11.60 -6.07 -6.81
CA PRO A 38 -12.98 -5.67 -7.07
C PRO A 38 -13.06 -4.15 -7.27
N GLY A 39 -13.67 -3.74 -8.37
CA GLY A 39 -14.02 -2.35 -8.64
C GLY A 39 -15.22 -1.90 -7.81
N LEU A 40 -15.59 -0.63 -7.96
CA LEU A 40 -16.73 -0.04 -7.24
C LEU A 40 -18.08 -0.65 -7.65
N ASP A 41 -18.14 -1.27 -8.83
CA ASP A 41 -19.32 -1.99 -9.34
C ASP A 41 -19.29 -3.51 -9.00
N GLY A 42 -18.30 -3.96 -8.23
CA GLY A 42 -18.10 -5.36 -7.86
C GLY A 42 -17.47 -6.24 -8.94
N LYS A 43 -17.19 -5.72 -10.14
CA LYS A 43 -16.47 -6.47 -11.17
C LYS A 43 -14.98 -6.48 -10.88
N MET A 44 -14.31 -7.58 -11.23
CA MET A 44 -12.86 -7.64 -11.11
C MET A 44 -12.21 -6.74 -12.16
N VAL A 45 -11.30 -5.88 -11.72
CA VAL A 45 -10.51 -4.97 -12.55
C VAL A 45 -9.04 -5.25 -12.27
N GLY A 46 -8.26 -5.49 -13.31
CA GLY A 46 -6.83 -5.75 -13.21
C GLY A 46 -5.99 -4.86 -14.10
N LEU A 47 -4.69 -4.83 -13.82
CA LEU A 47 -3.75 -4.00 -14.59
C LEU A 47 -3.70 -4.40 -16.08
N ALA A 48 -3.91 -5.69 -16.37
CA ALA A 48 -3.92 -6.22 -17.73
C ALA A 48 -5.05 -5.65 -18.61
N ASP A 49 -6.15 -5.20 -18.01
CA ASP A 49 -7.31 -4.65 -18.73
C ASP A 49 -7.00 -3.29 -19.38
N PHE A 50 -5.94 -2.63 -18.93
CA PHE A 50 -5.52 -1.31 -19.41
C PHE A 50 -4.31 -1.36 -20.37
N LYS A 51 -3.95 -2.54 -20.90
CA LYS A 51 -2.83 -2.65 -21.84
C LYS A 51 -3.00 -1.72 -23.05
N GLY A 52 -1.88 -1.11 -23.45
CA GLY A 52 -1.84 -0.14 -24.55
C GLY A 52 -2.22 1.29 -24.16
N LYS A 53 -2.58 1.54 -22.89
CA LYS A 53 -2.83 2.88 -22.35
C LYS A 53 -1.72 3.29 -21.39
N VAL A 54 -1.47 4.59 -21.29
CA VAL A 54 -0.69 5.14 -20.17
C VAL A 54 -1.59 5.10 -18.93
N VAL A 55 -1.14 4.43 -17.88
CA VAL A 55 -1.91 4.21 -16.65
C VAL A 55 -1.14 4.79 -15.48
N PHE A 56 -1.79 5.64 -14.71
CA PHE A 56 -1.29 6.12 -13.42
C PHE A 56 -1.97 5.34 -12.29
N VAL A 57 -1.19 4.54 -11.56
CA VAL A 57 -1.70 3.77 -10.41
C VAL A 57 -1.46 4.58 -9.14
N ASN A 58 -2.52 5.05 -8.53
CA ASN A 58 -2.48 5.84 -7.30
C ASN A 58 -2.96 5.02 -6.09
N ILE A 59 -2.14 4.93 -5.04
CA ILE A 59 -2.50 4.30 -3.77
C ILE A 59 -2.81 5.41 -2.77
N TRP A 60 -4.05 5.50 -2.33
CA TRP A 60 -4.52 6.58 -1.47
C TRP A 60 -5.55 6.10 -0.45
N ALA A 61 -5.88 6.96 0.50
CA ALA A 61 -6.94 6.71 1.47
C ALA A 61 -7.66 8.02 1.85
N ALA A 62 -8.95 7.93 2.22
CA ALA A 62 -9.77 9.09 2.59
C ALA A 62 -9.24 9.86 3.81
N TRP A 63 -8.52 9.18 4.69
CA TRP A 63 -7.90 9.75 5.89
C TRP A 63 -6.47 10.26 5.65
N CYS A 64 -5.92 10.09 4.45
CA CYS A 64 -4.59 10.59 4.09
C CYS A 64 -4.70 12.08 3.69
N PRO A 65 -4.20 13.02 4.51
CA PRO A 65 -4.36 14.45 4.25
C PRO A 65 -3.64 14.88 2.97
N THR A 66 -2.38 14.49 2.79
CA THR A 66 -1.57 14.81 1.60
C THR A 66 -2.21 14.25 0.32
N CYS A 67 -2.72 13.02 0.37
CA CYS A 67 -3.40 12.43 -0.78
C CYS A 67 -4.61 13.27 -1.22
N ARG A 68 -5.41 13.79 -0.27
CA ARG A 68 -6.57 14.65 -0.60
C ARG A 68 -6.15 15.98 -1.21
N GLU A 69 -5.01 16.53 -0.79
CA GLU A 69 -4.46 17.77 -1.34
C GLU A 69 -3.96 17.59 -2.79
N GLU A 70 -3.50 16.38 -3.15
CA GLU A 70 -3.00 16.06 -4.49
C GLU A 70 -4.11 15.79 -5.52
N MET A 71 -5.26 15.23 -5.09
CA MET A 71 -6.36 14.82 -5.98
C MET A 71 -6.89 15.92 -6.94
N PRO A 72 -7.10 17.19 -6.51
CA PRO A 72 -7.60 18.23 -7.41
C PRO A 72 -6.66 18.57 -8.57
N SER A 73 -5.36 18.31 -8.42
CA SER A 73 -4.38 18.51 -9.48
C SER A 73 -4.41 17.34 -10.47
N MET A 74 -4.63 16.12 -9.98
CA MET A 74 -4.74 14.92 -10.81
C MET A 74 -5.99 14.93 -11.70
N GLU A 75 -7.12 15.44 -11.22
CA GLU A 75 -8.36 15.55 -12.00
C GLU A 75 -8.25 16.50 -13.19
N LYS A 76 -7.28 17.43 -13.16
CA LYS A 76 -7.06 18.42 -14.23
C LYS A 76 -6.17 17.90 -15.37
N LEU A 77 -5.56 16.72 -15.22
CA LEU A 77 -4.70 16.08 -16.23
C LEU A 77 -5.54 15.36 -17.28
#